data_AF-Q1XA90-F1
#
_entry.id   AF-Q1XA90-F1
#
_cell.length_a   1.000
_cell.length_b   1.000
_cell.length_c   1.000
_cell.angle_alpha   90.00
_cell.angle_beta   90.00
_cell.angle_gamma   90.00
#
_symmetry.space_group_name_H-M   'P 1'
#
loop_
_entity.id
_entity.type
_entity.pdbx_description
1 polymer ?
#
loop_
_entity_poly.entity_id
_entity_poly.type
_entity_poly.pdbx_seq_one_letter_code
_entity_poly.pdbx_strand_id
1 'polypeptide(L)'
;MNLSLILFLIGILGFVLNRKNIILMIISIEIMLLSITFLILIGSIGHDDIIGQIYSIYIIALAGAESAIGLSILVAFYRFIPLHYKCCYLIIFTYFHIWVIIYIDSLLIVMY
;
A
#
# COMPACT_ATOMS: atom_id res chain seq x y z
N MET A 1 4.16 4.10 18.27
CA MET A 1 5.14 3.87 17.19
C MET A 1 5.54 2.39 17.05
N ASN A 2 5.73 1.64 18.13
CA ASN A 2 6.17 0.23 18.02
C ASN A 2 5.18 -0.66 17.25
N LEU A 3 3.87 -0.44 17.39
CA LEU A 3 2.86 -1.23 16.68
C LEU A 3 2.95 -1.05 15.15
N SER A 4 3.16 0.17 14.65
CA SER A 4 3.28 0.41 13.21
C SER A 4 4.53 -0.24 12.63
N LEU A 5 5.66 -0.22 13.35
CA LEU A 5 6.88 -0.91 12.94
C LEU A 5 6.69 -2.43 12.86
N ILE A 6 5.98 -3.03 13.82
CA ILE A 6 5.68 -4.47 13.81
C ILE A 6 4.77 -4.83 12.63
N LEU A 7 3.73 -4.04 12.38
CA LEU A 7 2.83 -4.22 11.23
C LEU A 7 3.57 -4.10 9.90
N PHE A 8 4.49 -3.14 9.78
CA PHE A 8 5.30 -2.96 8.59
C PHE A 8 6.22 -4.16 8.33
N LEU A 9 6.87 -4.69 9.38
CA LEU A 9 7.69 -5.89 9.29
C LEU A 9 6.87 -7.12 8.85
N ILE A 10 5.66 -7.29 9.39
CA ILE A 10 4.75 -8.37 8.99
C ILE A 10 4.35 -8.22 7.51
N GLY A 11 4.07 -6.99 7.05
CA GLY A 11 3.77 -6.70 5.65
C GLY A 11 4.92 -7.08 4.70
N ILE A 12 6.16 -6.72 5.05
CA ILE A 12 7.36 -7.08 4.28
C ILE A 12 7.56 -8.60 4.25
N LEU A 13 7.47 -9.26 5.42
CA LEU A 13 7.62 -10.71 5.50
C LEU A 13 6.54 -11.43 4.68
N GLY A 14 5.29 -10.95 4.73
CA GLY A 14 4.18 -11.46 3.93
C GLY A 14 4.44 -11.35 2.43
N PHE A 15 5.00 -10.24 1.97
CA PHE A 15 5.35 -10.00 0.57
C PHE A 15 6.51 -10.89 0.09
N VAL A 16 7.56 -11.05 0.90
CA VAL A 16 8.76 -11.83 0.54
C VAL A 16 8.48 -13.33 0.53
N LEU A 17 7.73 -13.85 1.51
CA LEU A 17 7.47 -15.28 1.66
C LEU A 17 6.47 -15.80 0.62
N ASN A 18 5.44 -15.01 0.27
CA ASN A 18 4.27 -15.51 -0.46
C ASN A 18 4.28 -15.19 -1.97
N ARG A 19 5.38 -15.51 -2.67
CA ARG A 19 5.54 -15.23 -4.12
C ARG A 19 4.65 -16.06 -5.05
N LYS A 20 3.98 -17.10 -4.54
CA LYS A 20 3.16 -18.03 -5.35
C LYS A 20 1.71 -17.58 -5.50
N ASN A 21 1.18 -16.82 -4.53
CA ASN A 21 -0.24 -16.47 -4.45
C ASN A 21 -0.41 -14.96 -4.64
N ILE A 22 -0.93 -14.55 -5.81
CA ILE A 22 -1.08 -13.14 -6.16
C ILE A 22 -2.01 -12.40 -5.19
N ILE A 23 -3.10 -13.05 -4.75
CA ILE A 23 -4.03 -12.47 -3.77
C ILE A 23 -3.33 -12.17 -2.44
N LEU A 24 -2.47 -13.06 -1.96
CA LEU A 24 -1.72 -12.84 -0.71
C LEU A 24 -0.73 -11.68 -0.83
N MET A 25 -0.14 -11.47 -2.01
CA MET A 25 0.72 -10.31 -2.25
C MET A 25 -0.07 -9.00 -2.18
N ILE A 26 -1.28 -8.94 -2.76
CA ILE A 26 -2.13 -7.75 -2.69
C ILE A 26 -2.49 -7.42 -1.23
N ILE A 27 -2.85 -8.43 -0.43
CA ILE A 27 -3.16 -8.24 1.00
C ILE A 27 -1.92 -7.77 1.78
N SER A 28 -0.73 -8.29 1.47
CA SER A 28 0.50 -7.87 2.14
C SER A 28 0.84 -6.40 1.88
N ILE A 29 0.53 -5.92 0.67
CA ILE A 29 0.73 -4.53 0.26
C ILE A 29 -0.22 -3.58 1.01
N GLU A 30 -1.50 -3.94 1.13
CA GLU A 30 -2.48 -3.20 1.95
C GLU A 30 -2.04 -3.08 3.41
N ILE A 31 -1.47 -4.15 3.99
CA ILE A 31 -0.94 -4.13 5.36
C ILE A 31 0.26 -3.18 5.48
N MET A 32 1.11 -3.07 4.45
CA MET A 32 2.21 -2.10 4.44
C MET A 32 1.69 -0.66 4.41
N LEU A 33 0.70 -0.33 3.56
CA LEU A 33 0.07 1.01 3.57
C LEU A 33 -0.55 1.34 4.92
N LEU A 34 -1.30 0.39 5.48
CA LEU A 34 -1.93 0.57 6.78
C LEU A 34 -0.91 0.86 7.89
N SER A 35 0.26 0.22 7.85
CA SER A 35 1.31 0.48 8.85
C SER A 35 1.88 1.90 8.76
N ILE A 36 2.01 2.44 7.54
CA ILE A 36 2.50 3.79 7.28
C ILE A 36 1.46 4.83 7.74
N THR A 37 0.18 4.62 7.40
CA THR A 37 -0.89 5.52 7.87
C THR A 37 -1.02 5.54 9.39
N PHE A 38 -0.81 4.39 10.04
CA PHE A 38 -0.81 4.30 11.50
C PHE A 38 0.37 5.03 12.14
N LEU A 39 1.55 5.02 11.49
CA LEU A 39 2.71 5.80 11.95
C LEU A 39 2.42 7.30 11.90
N ILE A 40 1.85 7.78 10.80
CA ILE A 40 1.47 9.19 10.59
C ILE A 40 0.41 9.61 11.62
N LEU A 41 -0.61 8.78 11.84
CA LEU A 41 -1.67 9.05 12.81
C LEU A 41 -1.13 9.18 14.24
N ILE A 42 -0.27 8.26 14.68
CA ILE A 42 0.36 8.34 16.02
C ILE A 42 1.25 9.58 16.12
N GLY A 43 2.01 9.91 15.08
CA GLY A 43 2.85 11.12 15.06
C GLY A 43 2.02 12.39 15.18
N SER A 44 0.91 12.47 14.44
CA SER A 44 -0.05 13.58 14.49
C SER A 44 -0.69 13.76 15.86
N ILE A 45 -1.03 12.67 16.57
CA ILE A 45 -1.53 12.74 17.95
C ILE A 45 -0.45 13.24 18.92
N GLY A 46 0.83 12.93 18.67
CA GLY A 46 1.94 13.42 19.50
C GLY A 46 2.26 14.91 19.34
N HIS A 47 1.92 15.50 18.19
CA HIS A 47 2.17 16.90 17.85
C HIS A 47 0.88 17.77 17.85
N ASP A 48 -0.29 17.18 18.18
CA ASP A 48 -1.60 17.83 18.14
C ASP A 48 -1.96 18.46 16.76
N ASP A 49 -1.39 17.92 15.68
CA ASP A 49 -1.57 18.45 14.33
C ASP A 49 -2.77 17.80 13.61
N ILE A 50 -3.78 18.59 13.26
CA ILE A 50 -4.98 18.15 12.54
C ILE A 50 -4.64 17.69 11.11
N ILE A 51 -3.59 18.26 10.52
CA ILE A 51 -3.16 18.00 9.15
C ILE A 51 -2.84 16.50 8.95
N GLY A 52 -2.11 15.88 9.89
CA GLY A 52 -1.76 14.47 9.79
C GLY A 52 -2.97 13.52 9.89
N GLN A 53 -4.02 13.92 10.61
CA GLN A 53 -5.27 13.16 10.68
C GLN A 53 -6.01 13.18 9.34
N ILE A 54 -6.11 14.36 8.69
CA ILE A 54 -6.73 14.50 7.36
C ILE A 54 -5.98 13.65 6.33
N TYR A 55 -4.65 13.65 6.35
CA TYR A 55 -3.84 12.82 5.46
C TYR A 55 -4.07 11.32 5.69
N SER A 56 -4.24 10.86 6.93
CA SER A 56 -4.50 9.43 7.20
C SER A 56 -5.78 8.93 6.51
N ILE A 57 -6.83 9.74 6.49
CA ILE A 57 -8.12 9.41 5.85
C ILE A 57 -7.96 9.41 4.33
N TYR A 58 -7.23 10.37 3.78
CA TYR A 58 -6.92 10.43 2.35
C TYR A 58 -6.17 9.19 1.86
N ILE A 59 -5.15 8.74 2.60
CA ILE A 59 -4.35 7.57 2.23
C ILE A 59 -5.20 6.29 2.28
N ILE A 60 -6.09 6.14 3.28
CA ILE A 60 -6.98 4.96 3.36
C ILE A 60 -7.94 4.92 2.16
N ALA A 61 -8.48 6.07 1.73
CA ALA A 61 -9.36 6.14 0.56
C ALA A 61 -8.61 5.79 -0.74
N LEU A 62 -7.38 6.31 -0.89
CA LEU A 62 -6.54 6.02 -2.06
C LEU A 62 -6.14 4.53 -2.11
N ALA A 63 -5.77 3.94 -0.98
CA ALA A 63 -5.46 2.52 -0.84
C ALA A 63 -6.63 1.63 -1.32
N GLY A 64 -7.85 1.94 -0.85
CA GLY A 64 -9.06 1.21 -1.26
C GLY A 64 -9.36 1.33 -2.75
N ALA A 65 -9.12 2.49 -3.35
CA ALA A 65 -9.27 2.68 -4.79
C ALA A 65 -8.25 1.86 -5.59
N GLU A 66 -7.01 1.80 -5.11
CA GLU A 66 -5.94 1.01 -5.74
C GLU A 66 -6.25 -0.49 -5.70
N SER A 67 -6.60 -1.07 -4.55
CA SER A 67 -6.97 -2.49 -4.47
C SER A 67 -8.16 -2.87 -5.35
N ALA A 68 -9.16 -1.99 -5.50
CA ALA A 68 -10.28 -2.21 -6.42
C ALA A 68 -9.81 -2.32 -7.88
N ILE A 69 -8.89 -1.45 -8.31
CA ILE A 69 -8.28 -1.49 -9.64
C ILE A 69 -7.47 -2.79 -9.80
N GLY A 70 -6.65 -3.15 -8.81
CA GLY A 70 -5.83 -4.37 -8.84
C GLY A 70 -6.66 -5.66 -8.98
N LEU A 71 -7.76 -5.76 -8.25
CA LEU A 71 -8.66 -6.91 -8.32
C LEU A 71 -9.42 -6.98 -9.65
N SER A 72 -9.87 -5.83 -10.18
CA SER A 72 -10.59 -5.77 -11.46
C SER A 72 -9.75 -6.30 -12.63
N ILE A 73 -8.47 -5.96 -12.63
CA ILE A 73 -7.46 -6.42 -13.57
C ILE A 73 -7.18 -7.91 -13.42
N LEU A 74 -7.13 -8.41 -12.18
CA LEU A 74 -6.89 -9.83 -11.90
C LEU A 74 -8.02 -10.70 -12.43
N VAL A 75 -9.26 -10.24 -12.30
CA VAL A 75 -10.45 -10.91 -12.86
C VAL A 75 -10.44 -10.88 -14.39
N ALA A 76 -10.09 -9.75 -15.00
CA ALA A 76 -9.97 -9.63 -16.46
C ALA A 76 -8.90 -10.60 -17.01
N PHE A 77 -7.76 -10.73 -16.32
CA PHE A 77 -6.69 -11.66 -16.66
C PHE A 77 -7.13 -13.13 -16.59
N TYR A 78 -7.94 -13.50 -15.61
CA TYR A 78 -8.45 -14.85 -15.49
C TYR A 78 -9.42 -15.22 -16.62
N ARG A 79 -10.07 -14.23 -17.26
CA ARG A 79 -11.02 -14.45 -18.36
C ARG A 79 -10.35 -14.54 -19.74
N PHE A 80 -9.27 -13.79 -19.98
CA PHE A 80 -8.61 -13.70 -21.29
C PHE A 80 -7.20 -14.33 -21.23
N ILE A 81 -7.04 -15.60 -21.63
CA ILE A 81 -5.72 -16.26 -21.74
C ILE A 81 -5.18 -16.12 -23.18
N PRO A 82 -3.92 -15.67 -23.38
CA PRO A 82 -2.76 -16.58 -23.39
C PRO A 82 -1.58 -16.15 -22.48
N LEU A 83 -0.65 -17.09 -22.26
CA LEU A 83 0.13 -17.33 -21.02
C LEU A 83 1.42 -16.50 -20.75
N HIS A 84 1.69 -15.35 -21.38
CA HIS A 84 3.06 -14.78 -21.36
C HIS A 84 3.35 -13.59 -20.40
N TYR A 85 2.36 -13.06 -19.66
CA TYR A 85 2.51 -11.76 -18.94
C TYR A 85 2.46 -11.82 -17.40
N LYS A 86 2.43 -13.02 -16.78
CA LYS A 86 2.23 -13.19 -15.32
C LYS A 86 3.22 -12.40 -14.45
N CYS A 87 4.47 -12.21 -14.88
CA CYS A 87 5.47 -11.46 -14.11
C CYS A 87 5.40 -9.94 -14.28
N CYS A 88 4.96 -9.42 -15.43
CA CYS A 88 5.07 -7.99 -15.73
C CYS A 88 3.96 -7.16 -15.04
N TYR A 89 2.78 -7.76 -14.84
CA TYR A 89 1.62 -7.07 -14.27
C TYR A 89 1.77 -6.73 -12.79
N LEU A 90 2.43 -7.62 -12.04
CA LEU A 90 2.71 -7.40 -10.63
C LEU A 90 3.72 -6.27 -10.42
N ILE A 91 4.66 -6.11 -11.36
CA ILE A 91 5.68 -5.06 -11.36
C ILE A 91 5.03 -3.69 -11.60
N ILE A 92 4.16 -3.55 -12.61
CA ILE A 92 3.49 -2.27 -12.88
C ILE A 92 2.64 -1.81 -11.68
N PHE A 93 1.95 -2.74 -11.00
CA PHE A 93 1.14 -2.43 -9.82
C PHE A 93 1.99 -2.02 -8.61
N THR A 94 3.11 -2.69 -8.37
CA THR A 94 4.05 -2.31 -7.29
C THR A 94 4.74 -0.98 -7.55
N TYR A 95 5.04 -0.63 -8.81
CA TYR A 95 5.63 0.68 -9.15
C TYR A 95 4.65 1.85 -8.97
N PHE A 96 3.36 1.66 -9.24
CA PHE A 96 2.33 2.67 -8.99
C PHE A 96 2.16 2.94 -7.49
N HIS A 97 2.20 1.88 -6.70
CA HIS A 97 2.10 1.93 -5.25
C HIS A 97 3.35 2.55 -4.56
N ILE A 98 4.55 2.30 -5.11
CA ILE A 98 5.78 3.00 -4.69
C ILE A 98 5.72 4.48 -5.04
N TRP A 99 5.09 4.85 -6.16
CA TRP A 99 4.89 6.25 -6.53
C TRP A 99 3.95 6.96 -5.54
N VAL A 100 2.89 6.29 -5.06
CA VAL A 100 2.02 6.81 -4.00
C VAL A 100 2.79 7.05 -2.69
N ILE A 101 3.66 6.11 -2.29
CA ILE A 101 4.49 6.27 -1.09
C ILE A 101 5.45 7.46 -1.25
N ILE A 102 6.10 7.60 -2.41
CA ILE A 102 6.99 8.74 -2.71
C ILE A 102 6.22 10.07 -2.77
N TYR A 103 4.98 10.05 -3.26
CA TYR A 103 4.11 11.24 -3.29
C TYR A 103 3.72 11.68 -1.88
N ILE A 104 3.48 10.71 -0.97
CA ILE A 104 3.24 10.96 0.45
C ILE A 104 4.49 11.53 1.13
N ASP A 105 5.68 10.98 0.86
CA ASP A 105 6.95 11.51 1.37
C ASP A 105 7.20 12.96 0.89
N SER A 106 6.87 13.25 -0.37
CA SER A 106 6.97 14.60 -0.94
C SER A 106 6.01 15.61 -0.28
N LEU A 107 4.82 15.15 0.13
CA LEU A 107 3.83 15.96 0.85
C LEU A 107 4.22 16.19 2.31
N LEU A 108 4.88 15.21 2.94
CA LEU A 108 5.36 15.32 4.32
C LEU A 108 6.52 16.32 4.44
N ILE A 109 7.39 16.41 3.42
CA ILE A 109 8.51 17.38 3.32
C ILE A 109 8.04 18.83 3.07
N VAL A 110 6.83 19.04 2.54
CA VAL A 110 6.26 20.39 2.35
C VAL A 110 5.62 20.92 3.64
N MET A 111 5.37 20.06 4.63
CA MET A 111 4.62 20.41 5.86
C MET A 111 5.49 20.43 7.14
N TYR A 112 6.79 20.11 7.03
CA TYR A 112 7.81 20.32 8.06
C TYR A 112 8.77 21.46 7.68
#